data_AF-A0A6J4WTW7-F1
#
_entry.id   AF-A0A6J4WTW7-F1
#
_cell.length_a   1.000
_cell.length_b   1.000
_cell.length_c   1.000
_cell.angle_alpha   90.00
_cell.angle_beta   90.00
_cell.angle_gamma   90.00
#
_symmetry.space_group_name_H-M   'P 1'
#
loop_
_entity.id
_entity.type
_entity.pdbx_description
1 polymer ?
#
loop_
_entity_poly.entity_id
_entity_poly.type
_entity_poly.pdbx_seq_one_letter_code
_entity_poly.pdbx_strand_id
1 'polypeptide(L)'
;MKCLAAVVIFYLSSVIITRAADCDEFVTLVKPAKDAYMKEHRIYPIPLAVKALALRFMPRLWVHPDSWQPIAFEDYLAQARLVHNRDDQVILQHPSWRNLADLRDAEQCRVHLDAPEVTPRNPAPLYIQVFWDESPANPSEQWTYIKYNLVFDWSGLAAEISWLSRVGAFLSGGRVNRWHRLDIHLAAILAFDQVQRLRLLTLAQHNHQQTFLPGRDFPSDTAPHLVAAFRSNELYLDGGQTIPVYHRVVPFFNDVAFLIDSARKPRLWARDVTYGRNAGGKQVNLRPVFIEPGHPLANFAGLLAPPRRILGIYIGRDGPPGYNYYALPAYIPLVNFAAMGYWRSGDKDLLHQLEPLIKNSDPMHGTDWKEVVTLMRKRLAKALTSLKLSYSQ
;
A
#
# COMPACT_ATOMS: atom_id res chain seq x y z
N MET A 1 34.19 12.96 -15.54
CA MET A 1 32.85 12.52 -15.97
C MET A 1 32.75 11.04 -16.34
N LYS A 2 33.69 10.43 -17.08
CA LYS A 2 33.62 9.00 -17.47
C LYS A 2 33.70 8.00 -16.30
N CYS A 3 34.44 8.30 -15.23
CA CYS A 3 34.50 7.42 -14.04
C CYS A 3 33.22 7.45 -13.17
N LEU A 4 32.45 8.55 -13.17
CA LEU A 4 31.20 8.63 -12.41
C LEU A 4 30.11 7.76 -13.03
N ALA A 5 30.06 7.70 -14.38
CA ALA A 5 29.16 6.82 -15.11
C ALA A 5 29.49 5.33 -14.87
N ALA A 6 30.79 4.97 -14.85
CA ALA A 6 31.20 3.58 -14.61
C ALA A 6 30.88 3.09 -13.19
N VAL A 7 31.06 3.93 -12.16
CA VAL A 7 30.71 3.58 -10.77
C VAL A 7 29.20 3.47 -10.57
N VAL A 8 28.41 4.31 -11.26
CA VAL A 8 26.94 4.24 -11.24
C VAL A 8 26.42 3.00 -11.98
N ILE A 9 27.01 2.64 -13.13
CA ILE A 9 26.66 1.43 -13.89
C ILE A 9 26.99 0.15 -13.11
N PHE A 10 28.15 0.08 -12.43
CA PHE A 10 28.55 -1.09 -11.64
C PHE A 10 27.72 -1.26 -10.34
N TYR A 11 27.22 -0.15 -9.76
CA TYR A 11 26.30 -0.21 -8.61
C TYR A 11 24.86 -0.51 -9.02
N LEU A 12 24.39 0.04 -10.15
CA LEU A 12 23.10 -0.33 -10.73
C LEU A 12 23.07 -1.81 -11.14
N SER A 13 24.17 -2.37 -11.66
CA SER A 13 24.22 -3.79 -12.03
C SER A 13 24.25 -4.76 -10.85
N SER A 14 24.68 -4.31 -9.66
CA SER A 14 24.73 -5.14 -8.45
C SER A 14 23.53 -4.93 -7.51
N VAL A 15 22.78 -3.84 -7.66
CA VAL A 15 21.62 -3.50 -6.81
C VAL A 15 20.28 -3.55 -7.57
N ILE A 16 20.27 -3.47 -8.91
CA ILE A 16 19.03 -3.24 -9.70
C ILE A 16 18.74 -4.33 -10.76
N ILE A 17 19.54 -5.39 -10.84
CA ILE A 17 19.26 -6.54 -11.73
C ILE A 17 19.04 -7.84 -10.92
N THR A 18 18.24 -7.79 -9.86
CA THR A 18 17.32 -8.91 -9.65
C THR A 18 16.30 -8.80 -10.77
N ARG A 19 16.25 -9.77 -11.68
CA ARG A 19 15.26 -9.83 -12.78
C ARG A 19 13.94 -9.28 -12.24
N ALA A 20 13.50 -8.12 -12.74
CA ALA A 20 12.14 -7.68 -12.46
C ALA A 20 11.27 -8.85 -12.93
N ALA A 21 10.59 -9.52 -12.00
CA ALA A 21 9.67 -10.59 -12.35
C ALA A 21 8.74 -10.01 -13.41
N ASP A 22 8.69 -10.66 -14.58
CA ASP A 22 7.74 -10.27 -15.62
C ASP A 22 6.34 -10.25 -14.97
N CYS A 23 5.43 -9.39 -15.45
CA CYS A 23 4.06 -9.34 -14.91
C CYS A 23 3.47 -10.75 -14.85
N ASP A 24 3.74 -11.55 -15.90
CA ASP A 24 3.34 -12.95 -16.02
C ASP A 24 3.88 -13.81 -14.86
N GLU A 25 5.13 -13.65 -14.44
CA GLU A 25 5.73 -14.44 -13.36
C GLU A 25 5.13 -14.09 -11.99
N PHE A 26 5.03 -12.79 -11.66
CA PHE A 26 4.47 -12.37 -10.38
C PHE A 26 2.97 -12.70 -10.28
N VAL A 27 2.20 -12.45 -11.34
CA VAL A 27 0.77 -12.78 -11.36
C VAL A 27 0.59 -14.27 -11.24
N THR A 28 1.41 -15.09 -11.93
CA THR A 28 1.38 -16.56 -11.77
C THR A 28 1.63 -16.99 -10.32
N LEU A 29 2.54 -16.32 -9.61
CA LEU A 29 2.85 -16.60 -8.20
C LEU A 29 1.71 -16.20 -7.25
N VAL A 30 1.15 -15.01 -7.42
CA VAL A 30 0.23 -14.38 -6.44
C VAL A 30 -1.23 -14.74 -6.70
N LYS A 31 -1.62 -14.86 -7.97
CA LYS A 31 -3.02 -15.00 -8.38
C LYS A 31 -3.72 -16.21 -7.75
N PRO A 32 -3.16 -17.44 -7.73
CA PRO A 32 -3.86 -18.59 -7.16
C PRO A 32 -4.26 -18.37 -5.70
N ALA A 33 -3.33 -17.89 -4.89
CA ALA A 33 -3.58 -17.59 -3.48
C ALA A 33 -4.54 -16.41 -3.30
N LYS A 34 -4.43 -15.37 -4.13
CA LYS A 34 -5.34 -14.22 -4.14
C LYS A 34 -6.77 -14.65 -4.47
N ASP A 35 -6.96 -15.40 -5.56
CA ASP A 35 -8.28 -15.81 -6.02
C ASP A 35 -8.95 -16.75 -5.03
N ALA A 36 -8.20 -17.70 -4.44
CA ALA A 36 -8.69 -18.55 -3.36
C ALA A 36 -9.17 -17.72 -2.16
N TYR A 37 -8.32 -16.81 -1.66
CA TYR A 37 -8.67 -15.96 -0.53
C TYR A 37 -9.89 -15.08 -0.83
N MET A 38 -9.93 -14.42 -2.00
CA MET A 38 -11.05 -13.55 -2.38
C MET A 38 -12.36 -14.33 -2.50
N LYS A 39 -12.33 -15.58 -2.97
CA LYS A 39 -13.52 -16.43 -3.07
C LYS A 39 -14.06 -16.84 -1.70
N GLU A 40 -13.17 -17.14 -0.75
CA GLU A 40 -13.55 -17.66 0.57
C GLU A 40 -13.86 -16.56 1.58
N HIS A 41 -13.16 -15.43 1.50
CA HIS A 41 -13.17 -14.41 2.55
C HIS A 41 -13.92 -13.14 2.16
N ARG A 42 -14.06 -12.81 0.86
CA ARG A 42 -14.74 -11.57 0.47
C ARG A 42 -16.24 -11.66 0.74
N ILE A 43 -16.77 -10.63 1.40
CA ILE A 43 -18.19 -10.54 1.71
C ILE A 43 -18.90 -9.78 0.58
N TYR A 44 -19.72 -10.50 -0.18
CA TYR A 44 -20.61 -9.89 -1.17
C TYR A 44 -21.86 -10.78 -1.41
N PRO A 45 -23.09 -10.22 -1.43
CA PRO A 45 -23.43 -8.82 -1.11
C PRO A 45 -23.14 -8.48 0.35
N ILE A 46 -22.77 -7.22 0.62
CA ILE A 46 -22.38 -6.78 1.96
C ILE A 46 -23.64 -6.61 2.85
N PRO A 47 -23.72 -7.29 4.02
CA PRO A 47 -24.83 -7.14 4.95
C PRO A 47 -25.05 -5.69 5.41
N LEU A 48 -26.29 -5.28 5.66
CA LEU A 48 -26.64 -3.90 6.04
C LEU A 48 -25.91 -3.46 7.32
N ALA A 49 -25.84 -4.33 8.33
CA ALA A 49 -25.12 -4.03 9.57
C ALA A 49 -23.62 -3.74 9.33
N VAL A 50 -23.00 -4.47 8.40
CA VAL A 50 -21.60 -4.27 8.04
C VAL A 50 -21.40 -2.99 7.22
N LYS A 51 -22.34 -2.65 6.32
CA LYS A 51 -22.35 -1.33 5.66
C LYS A 51 -22.46 -0.20 6.67
N ALA A 52 -23.38 -0.30 7.64
CA ALA A 52 -23.53 0.70 8.70
C ALA A 52 -22.25 0.84 9.53
N LEU A 53 -21.60 -0.27 9.88
CA LEU A 53 -20.30 -0.28 10.56
C LEU A 53 -19.22 0.43 9.72
N ALA A 54 -19.13 0.12 8.43
CA ALA A 54 -18.18 0.73 7.50
C ALA A 54 -18.36 2.24 7.40
N LEU A 55 -19.61 2.72 7.39
CA LEU A 55 -19.94 4.14 7.33
C LEU A 55 -19.65 4.85 8.66
N ARG A 56 -19.97 4.22 9.80
CA ARG A 56 -19.71 4.75 11.14
C ARG A 56 -18.22 5.00 11.38
N PHE A 57 -17.37 4.05 10.97
CA PHE A 57 -15.92 4.12 11.16
C PHE A 57 -15.17 4.59 9.91
N MET A 58 -15.86 5.22 8.95
CA MET A 58 -15.23 5.77 7.75
C MET A 58 -14.10 6.75 8.14
N PRO A 59 -12.84 6.49 7.74
CA PRO A 59 -11.71 7.33 8.13
C PRO A 59 -11.89 8.79 7.70
N ARG A 60 -11.37 9.72 8.50
CA ARG A 60 -11.23 11.13 8.11
C ARG A 60 -9.85 11.33 7.51
N LEU A 61 -9.77 11.93 6.32
CA LEU A 61 -8.49 12.15 5.64
C LEU A 61 -8.11 13.63 5.65
N TRP A 62 -6.86 13.90 6.03
CA TRP A 62 -6.19 15.19 5.90
C TRP A 62 -5.09 15.10 4.85
N VAL A 63 -4.94 16.17 4.07
CA VAL A 63 -3.92 16.30 3.03
C VAL A 63 -3.36 17.71 3.07
N HIS A 64 -2.14 17.91 2.58
CA HIS A 64 -1.63 19.27 2.42
C HIS A 64 -2.38 19.97 1.27
N PRO A 65 -2.63 21.30 1.33
CA PRO A 65 -3.32 22.02 0.25
C PRO A 65 -2.64 21.87 -1.13
N ASP A 66 -1.31 21.82 -1.14
CA ASP A 66 -0.50 21.68 -2.36
C ASP A 66 -0.11 20.22 -2.69
N SER A 67 -0.61 19.22 -1.96
CA SER A 67 -0.37 17.81 -2.31
C SER A 67 -1.34 17.32 -3.37
N TRP A 68 -1.03 16.17 -3.98
CA TRP A 68 -2.01 15.42 -4.76
C TRP A 68 -3.24 15.11 -3.89
N GLN A 69 -4.40 15.12 -4.54
CA GLN A 69 -5.68 14.84 -3.92
C GLN A 69 -6.24 13.54 -4.48
N PRO A 70 -7.07 12.81 -3.71
CA PRO A 70 -7.69 11.61 -4.24
C PRO A 70 -8.63 11.93 -5.42
N ILE A 71 -8.61 11.06 -6.42
CA ILE A 71 -9.42 11.13 -7.65
C ILE A 71 -10.43 9.98 -7.70
N ALA A 72 -11.40 10.07 -8.60
CA ALA A 72 -12.21 8.91 -8.96
C ALA A 72 -11.48 8.07 -10.01
N PHE A 73 -11.44 6.76 -9.79
CA PHE A 73 -10.89 5.81 -10.75
C PHE A 73 -11.65 5.84 -12.08
N GLU A 74 -12.96 6.07 -12.04
CA GLU A 74 -13.77 6.21 -13.24
C GLU A 74 -13.35 7.43 -14.07
N ASP A 75 -12.92 8.52 -13.43
CA ASP A 75 -12.42 9.71 -14.13
C ASP A 75 -11.00 9.50 -14.69
N TYR A 76 -10.21 8.65 -14.03
CA TYR A 76 -8.95 8.14 -14.55
C TYR A 76 -9.16 7.36 -15.84
N LEU A 77 -10.04 6.35 -15.77
CA LEU A 77 -10.41 5.50 -16.88
C LEU A 77 -11.04 6.28 -18.05
N ALA A 78 -11.92 7.24 -17.76
CA ALA A 78 -12.55 8.08 -18.76
C ALA A 78 -11.57 8.99 -19.52
N GLN A 79 -10.34 9.16 -19.04
CA GLN A 79 -9.29 9.92 -19.72
C GLN A 79 -8.14 9.04 -20.21
N ALA A 80 -8.17 7.74 -19.86
CA ALA A 80 -7.12 6.81 -20.20
C ALA A 80 -7.26 6.25 -21.62
N ARG A 81 -6.16 5.70 -22.09
CA ARG A 81 -6.05 4.82 -23.26
C ARG A 81 -5.52 3.49 -22.78
N LEU A 82 -6.13 2.39 -23.20
CA LEU A 82 -5.56 1.06 -23.03
C LEU A 82 -4.58 0.82 -24.16
N VAL A 83 -3.31 0.59 -23.84
CA VAL A 83 -2.22 0.51 -24.80
C VAL A 83 -1.49 -0.82 -24.62
N HIS A 84 -1.12 -1.46 -25.71
CA HIS A 84 -0.34 -2.68 -25.69
C HIS A 84 1.15 -2.38 -25.43
N ASN A 85 1.77 -3.11 -24.49
CA ASN A 85 3.11 -2.81 -24.00
C ASN A 85 4.23 -3.03 -25.04
N ARG A 86 3.98 -3.86 -26.07
CA ARG A 86 5.02 -4.29 -27.01
C ARG A 86 5.22 -3.32 -28.18
N ASP A 87 4.12 -2.78 -28.71
CA ASP A 87 4.09 -2.01 -29.96
C ASP A 87 3.42 -0.64 -29.78
N ASP A 88 3.08 -0.26 -28.54
CA ASP A 88 2.39 0.97 -28.18
C ASP A 88 1.07 1.18 -28.95
N GLN A 89 0.47 0.08 -29.45
CA GLN A 89 -0.81 0.15 -30.14
C GLN A 89 -1.91 0.48 -29.13
N VAL A 90 -2.69 1.52 -29.42
CA VAL A 90 -3.90 1.82 -28.65
C VAL A 90 -4.96 0.77 -28.98
N ILE A 91 -5.33 -0.01 -27.96
CA ILE A 91 -6.37 -1.04 -28.03
C ILE A 91 -7.74 -0.38 -27.86
N LEU A 92 -7.88 0.51 -26.88
CA LEU A 92 -9.14 1.15 -26.54
C LEU A 92 -8.94 2.57 -26.01
N GLN A 93 -9.73 3.51 -26.50
CA GLN A 93 -9.84 4.86 -25.95
C GLN A 93 -10.89 4.86 -24.83
N HIS A 94 -10.61 5.55 -23.73
CA HIS A 94 -11.53 5.73 -22.61
C HIS A 94 -12.10 4.40 -22.09
N PRO A 95 -11.25 3.42 -21.70
CA PRO A 95 -11.71 2.11 -21.27
C PRO A 95 -12.65 2.24 -20.08
N SER A 96 -13.77 1.54 -20.08
CA SER A 96 -14.60 1.38 -18.88
C SER A 96 -14.00 0.33 -17.96
N TRP A 97 -14.46 0.30 -16.71
CA TRP A 97 -14.04 -0.75 -15.76
C TRP A 97 -14.43 -2.15 -16.24
N ARG A 98 -15.54 -2.30 -16.98
CA ARG A 98 -15.97 -3.58 -17.58
C ARG A 98 -14.98 -4.04 -18.64
N ASN A 99 -14.52 -3.12 -19.50
CA ASN A 99 -13.52 -3.44 -20.51
C ASN A 99 -12.25 -4.04 -19.89
N LEU A 100 -11.81 -3.52 -18.73
CA LEU A 100 -10.65 -4.07 -18.03
C LEU A 100 -10.94 -5.41 -17.34
N ALA A 101 -12.13 -5.58 -16.78
CA ALA A 101 -12.54 -6.82 -16.12
C ALA A 101 -12.74 -7.99 -17.11
N ASP A 102 -13.09 -7.70 -18.36
CA ASP A 102 -13.32 -8.69 -19.42
C ASP A 102 -12.03 -9.19 -20.06
N LEU A 103 -10.89 -8.53 -19.84
CA LEU A 103 -9.58 -8.98 -20.34
C LEU A 103 -9.15 -10.25 -19.61
N ARG A 104 -8.62 -11.23 -20.35
CA ARG A 104 -7.98 -12.40 -19.73
C ARG A 104 -6.72 -11.98 -18.99
N ASP A 105 -6.36 -12.69 -17.93
CA ASP A 105 -5.19 -12.31 -17.11
C ASP A 105 -3.90 -12.15 -17.93
N ALA A 106 -3.66 -13.06 -18.88
CA ALA A 106 -2.50 -13.00 -19.79
C ALA A 106 -2.52 -11.78 -20.73
N GLU A 107 -3.70 -11.22 -21.02
CA GLU A 107 -3.85 -9.99 -21.79
C GLU A 107 -3.62 -8.77 -20.90
N GLN A 108 -4.11 -8.81 -19.65
CA GLN A 108 -3.91 -7.73 -18.68
C GLN A 108 -2.41 -7.47 -18.44
N CYS A 109 -1.59 -8.51 -18.33
CA CYS A 109 -0.14 -8.34 -18.16
C CYS A 109 0.60 -7.71 -19.36
N ARG A 110 -0.06 -7.61 -20.52
CA ARG A 110 0.52 -7.08 -21.76
C ARG A 110 0.05 -5.68 -22.09
N VAL A 111 -0.69 -5.03 -21.19
CA VAL A 111 -1.26 -3.70 -21.43
C VAL A 111 -0.90 -2.73 -20.31
N HIS A 112 -0.95 -1.45 -20.65
CA HIS A 112 -0.92 -0.36 -19.71
C HIS A 112 -2.04 0.66 -19.98
N LEU A 113 -2.40 1.41 -18.95
CA LEU A 113 -3.22 2.61 -19.10
C LEU A 113 -2.33 3.83 -19.32
N ASP A 114 -2.67 4.65 -20.30
CA ASP A 114 -2.04 5.94 -20.53
C ASP A 114 -3.08 7.06 -20.43
N ALA A 115 -2.95 7.91 -19.42
CA ALA A 115 -3.93 8.96 -19.14
C ALA A 115 -3.23 10.32 -18.92
N PRO A 116 -3.85 11.44 -19.29
CA PRO A 116 -3.42 12.76 -18.85
C PRO A 116 -3.66 12.95 -17.34
N GLU A 117 -3.30 14.11 -16.81
CA GLU A 117 -3.57 14.46 -15.42
C GLU A 117 -5.07 14.51 -15.14
N VAL A 118 -5.51 13.89 -14.03
CA VAL A 118 -6.91 13.84 -13.66
C VAL A 118 -7.22 14.91 -12.60
N THR A 119 -8.22 15.73 -12.88
CA THR A 119 -8.70 16.71 -11.90
C THR A 119 -9.48 15.99 -10.78
N PRO A 120 -9.12 16.21 -9.50
CA PRO A 120 -9.84 15.65 -8.35
C PRO A 120 -11.29 16.12 -8.28
N ARG A 121 -12.20 15.23 -7.87
CA ARG A 121 -13.60 15.57 -7.56
C ARG A 121 -13.85 15.59 -6.07
N ASN A 122 -14.77 16.45 -5.65
CA ASN A 122 -15.24 16.55 -4.27
C ASN A 122 -16.75 16.28 -4.22
N PRO A 123 -17.24 15.37 -3.36
CA PRO A 123 -16.48 14.49 -2.48
C PRO A 123 -15.72 13.40 -3.23
N ALA A 124 -14.49 13.12 -2.78
CA ALA A 124 -13.62 12.10 -3.35
C ALA A 124 -14.08 10.70 -2.96
N PRO A 125 -14.04 9.70 -3.87
CA PRO A 125 -14.48 8.35 -3.55
C PRO A 125 -13.49 7.63 -2.63
N LEU A 126 -14.06 6.94 -1.64
CA LEU A 126 -13.37 5.99 -0.79
C LEU A 126 -13.92 4.59 -1.11
N TYR A 127 -13.12 3.76 -1.78
CA TYR A 127 -13.56 2.47 -2.31
C TYR A 127 -13.47 1.39 -1.25
N ILE A 128 -14.59 0.73 -0.95
CA ILE A 128 -14.73 -0.16 0.20
C ILE A 128 -14.87 -1.61 -0.25
N GLN A 129 -14.04 -2.47 0.32
CA GLN A 129 -14.16 -3.93 0.28
C GLN A 129 -14.29 -4.46 1.71
N VAL A 130 -15.01 -5.57 1.88
CA VAL A 130 -15.27 -6.17 3.19
C VAL A 130 -14.96 -7.65 3.14
N PHE A 131 -14.33 -8.17 4.20
CA PHE A 131 -13.84 -9.52 4.30
C PHE A 131 -14.18 -10.12 5.68
N TRP A 132 -14.39 -11.44 5.71
CA TRP A 132 -14.25 -12.24 6.91
C TRP A 132 -12.84 -12.79 6.95
N ASP A 133 -12.14 -12.65 8.07
CA ASP A 133 -10.86 -13.31 8.29
C ASP A 133 -10.74 -13.68 9.75
N GLU A 134 -9.77 -14.51 10.09
CA GLU A 134 -9.59 -14.95 11.47
C GLU A 134 -9.03 -13.83 12.38
N SER A 135 -9.29 -13.99 13.68
CA SER A 135 -8.67 -13.19 14.73
C SER A 135 -7.19 -13.54 14.86
N PRO A 136 -6.29 -12.55 15.00
CA PRO A 136 -4.88 -12.82 15.26
C PRO A 136 -4.65 -13.62 16.55
N ALA A 137 -5.52 -13.44 17.56
CA ALA A 137 -5.38 -14.05 18.88
C ALA A 137 -6.07 -15.41 19.02
N ASN A 138 -7.11 -15.69 18.22
CA ASN A 138 -7.85 -16.94 18.26
C ASN A 138 -8.36 -17.30 16.85
N PRO A 139 -7.67 -18.18 16.11
CA PRO A 139 -8.07 -18.59 14.75
C PRO A 139 -9.52 -19.08 14.59
N SER A 140 -10.16 -19.56 15.66
CA SER A 140 -11.57 -19.98 15.61
C SER A 140 -12.57 -18.80 15.64
N GLU A 141 -12.12 -17.60 16.04
CA GLU A 141 -12.92 -16.39 15.97
C GLU A 141 -12.82 -15.75 14.59
N GLN A 142 -13.98 -15.54 13.96
CA GLN A 142 -14.08 -14.79 12.73
C GLN A 142 -14.29 -13.29 13.01
N TRP A 143 -13.47 -12.44 12.38
CA TRP A 143 -13.48 -10.99 12.47
C TRP A 143 -13.87 -10.36 11.13
N THR A 144 -14.51 -9.19 11.17
CA THR A 144 -14.81 -8.40 9.96
C THR A 144 -13.66 -7.45 9.66
N TYR A 145 -13.10 -7.53 8.45
CA TYR A 145 -12.10 -6.58 7.95
C TYR A 145 -12.73 -5.68 6.89
N ILE A 146 -12.61 -4.36 7.05
CA ILE A 146 -13.11 -3.34 6.13
C ILE A 146 -11.92 -2.61 5.54
N LYS A 147 -11.67 -2.82 4.25
CA LYS A 147 -10.56 -2.20 3.50
C LYS A 147 -11.08 -1.00 2.72
N TYR A 148 -10.66 0.19 3.14
CA TYR A 148 -10.94 1.46 2.49
C TYR A 148 -9.77 1.83 1.59
N ASN A 149 -10.02 2.09 0.31
CA ASN A 149 -8.98 2.36 -0.68
C ASN A 149 -9.16 3.75 -1.28
N LEU A 150 -8.04 4.43 -1.50
CA LEU A 150 -7.94 5.73 -2.16
C LEU A 150 -7.15 5.59 -3.46
N VAL A 151 -7.54 6.38 -4.46
CA VAL A 151 -6.82 6.55 -5.72
C VAL A 151 -6.29 7.97 -5.78
N PHE A 152 -5.01 8.15 -6.04
CA PHE A 152 -4.43 9.44 -6.40
C PHE A 152 -4.12 9.44 -7.91
N ASP A 153 -3.91 10.59 -8.53
CA ASP A 153 -3.48 10.58 -9.93
C ASP A 153 -1.99 10.26 -10.08
N TRP A 154 -1.18 10.73 -9.13
CA TRP A 154 0.26 10.57 -9.11
C TRP A 154 0.76 10.40 -7.69
N SER A 155 1.83 9.64 -7.53
CA SER A 155 2.64 9.63 -6.33
C SER A 155 4.04 10.17 -6.62
N GLY A 156 4.53 11.04 -5.75
CA GLY A 156 5.89 11.55 -5.75
C GLY A 156 6.85 10.67 -4.93
N LEU A 157 8.14 10.96 -5.03
CA LEU A 157 9.10 10.48 -4.04
C LEU A 157 8.83 11.15 -2.70
N ALA A 158 9.25 10.48 -1.65
CA ALA A 158 9.23 11.01 -0.30
C ALA A 158 9.85 12.42 -0.23
N ALA A 159 9.37 13.23 0.72
CA ALA A 159 9.76 14.65 0.81
C ALA A 159 11.25 14.83 1.05
N GLU A 160 11.86 13.92 1.80
CA GLU A 160 13.29 13.83 1.92
C GLU A 160 13.79 12.47 1.46
N ILE A 161 14.84 12.50 0.64
CA ILE A 161 15.45 11.31 0.07
C ILE A 161 16.97 11.47 0.08
N SER A 162 17.67 10.35 0.16
CA SER A 162 19.13 10.30 0.04
C SER A 162 19.62 10.97 -1.26
N TRP A 163 20.85 11.46 -1.26
CA TRP A 163 21.46 12.04 -2.47
C TRP A 163 21.53 11.01 -3.62
N LEU A 164 21.74 9.73 -3.28
CA LEU A 164 21.81 8.65 -4.26
C LEU A 164 20.44 8.40 -4.91
N SER A 165 19.37 8.43 -4.11
CA SER A 165 17.99 8.36 -4.60
C SER A 165 17.65 9.54 -5.53
N ARG A 166 18.16 10.76 -5.23
CA ARG A 166 17.99 11.94 -6.11
C ARG A 166 18.68 11.75 -7.45
N VAL A 167 19.91 11.22 -7.45
CA VAL A 167 20.65 10.94 -8.68
C VAL A 167 19.93 9.87 -9.50
N GLY A 168 19.49 8.78 -8.87
CA GLY A 168 18.70 7.74 -9.53
C GLY A 168 17.43 8.30 -10.17
N ALA A 169 16.71 9.17 -9.45
CA ALA A 169 15.51 9.81 -9.96
C ALA A 169 15.77 10.75 -11.14
N PHE A 170 16.86 11.50 -11.11
CA PHE A 170 17.28 12.36 -12.22
C PHE A 170 17.64 11.53 -13.46
N LEU A 171 18.43 10.47 -13.29
CA LEU A 171 18.87 9.62 -14.38
C LEU A 171 17.72 8.82 -15.03
N SER A 172 16.63 8.57 -14.29
CA SER A 172 15.43 7.93 -14.82
C SER A 172 14.50 8.88 -15.59
N GLY A 173 14.84 10.17 -15.66
CA GLY A 173 13.94 11.21 -16.19
C GLY A 173 12.73 11.48 -15.29
N GLY A 174 12.72 10.93 -14.07
CA GLY A 174 11.63 11.09 -13.12
C GLY A 174 11.61 12.48 -12.48
N ARG A 175 10.41 13.02 -12.27
CA ARG A 175 10.22 14.23 -11.46
C ARG A 175 9.93 13.83 -10.04
N VAL A 176 10.59 14.47 -9.08
CA VAL A 176 10.44 14.11 -7.67
C VAL A 176 8.98 14.22 -7.20
N ASN A 177 8.21 15.23 -7.64
CA ASN A 177 6.80 15.43 -7.24
C ASN A 177 5.80 14.59 -8.06
N ARG A 178 6.27 14.02 -9.16
CA ARG A 178 5.48 13.24 -10.10
C ARG A 178 6.32 12.02 -10.42
N TRP A 179 6.60 11.29 -9.34
CA TRP A 179 7.50 10.16 -9.43
C TRP A 179 6.79 9.15 -10.27
N HIS A 180 5.70 8.53 -9.89
CA HIS A 180 5.02 7.62 -10.80
C HIS A 180 3.60 7.30 -10.36
N ARG A 181 2.83 6.74 -11.29
CA ARG A 181 1.48 6.25 -11.05
C ARG A 181 1.40 4.86 -10.43
N LEU A 182 2.54 4.32 -10.00
CA LEU A 182 2.63 2.97 -9.44
C LEU A 182 2.05 2.92 -8.04
N ASP A 183 2.22 4.04 -7.36
CA ASP A 183 1.97 4.21 -5.94
C ASP A 183 0.74 5.11 -5.72
N ILE A 184 -0.25 4.99 -6.60
CA ILE A 184 -1.46 5.80 -6.54
C ILE A 184 -2.54 5.17 -5.67
N HIS A 185 -2.23 4.05 -5.04
CA HIS A 185 -3.18 3.11 -4.50
C HIS A 185 -2.87 2.84 -3.04
N LEU A 186 -3.67 3.44 -2.17
CA LEU A 186 -3.44 3.38 -0.74
C LEU A 186 -4.64 2.79 -0.04
N ALA A 187 -4.41 2.08 1.06
CA ALA A 187 -5.48 1.46 1.82
C ALA A 187 -5.34 1.65 3.32
N ALA A 188 -6.49 1.86 3.97
CA ALA A 188 -6.66 1.70 5.40
C ALA A 188 -7.58 0.51 5.65
N ILE A 189 -7.16 -0.41 6.52
CA ILE A 189 -7.90 -1.63 6.83
C ILE A 189 -8.28 -1.59 8.30
N LEU A 190 -9.58 -1.58 8.59
CA LEU A 190 -10.11 -1.68 9.94
C LEU A 190 -10.56 -3.11 10.21
N ALA A 191 -10.21 -3.66 11.37
CA ALA A 191 -10.66 -4.99 11.80
C ALA A 191 -11.56 -4.90 13.03
N PHE A 192 -12.67 -5.61 13.01
CA PHE A 192 -13.70 -5.63 14.04
C PHE A 192 -13.92 -7.05 14.55
N ASP A 193 -14.09 -7.19 15.86
CA ASP A 193 -14.44 -8.49 16.46
C ASP A 193 -15.92 -8.85 16.24
N GLN A 194 -16.34 -10.02 16.76
CA GLN A 194 -17.70 -10.55 16.62
C GLN A 194 -18.78 -9.64 17.21
N VAL A 195 -18.43 -8.76 18.16
CA VAL A 195 -19.34 -7.77 18.76
C VAL A 195 -19.15 -6.37 18.15
N GLN A 196 -18.54 -6.30 16.97
CA GLN A 196 -18.34 -5.09 16.16
C GLN A 196 -17.49 -4.01 16.85
N ARG A 197 -16.62 -4.40 17.79
CA ARG A 197 -15.65 -3.47 18.38
C ARG A 197 -14.44 -3.35 17.48
N LEU A 198 -13.99 -2.12 17.23
CA LEU A 198 -12.77 -1.88 16.48
C LEU A 198 -11.57 -2.42 17.26
N ARG A 199 -10.75 -3.27 16.61
CA ARG A 199 -9.59 -3.92 17.21
C ARG A 199 -8.27 -3.54 16.55
N LEU A 200 -8.27 -3.23 15.26
CA LEU A 200 -7.07 -2.91 14.50
C LEU A 200 -7.34 -1.80 13.47
N LEU A 201 -6.33 -0.98 13.23
CA LEU A 201 -6.16 -0.19 12.02
C LEU A 201 -4.84 -0.60 11.38
N THR A 202 -4.84 -1.04 10.13
CA THR A 202 -3.62 -1.26 9.34
C THR A 202 -3.58 -0.27 8.19
N LEU A 203 -2.49 0.48 8.08
CA LEU A 203 -2.22 1.36 6.95
C LEU A 203 -1.31 0.61 5.98
N ALA A 204 -1.80 0.39 4.76
CA ALA A 204 -1.03 -0.19 3.67
C ALA A 204 -0.28 0.93 2.95
N GLN A 205 1.05 0.86 3.02
CA GLN A 205 1.95 1.74 2.31
C GLN A 205 2.63 0.94 1.19
N HIS A 206 3.27 1.60 0.23
CA HIS A 206 3.71 0.89 -0.99
C HIS A 206 4.79 -0.16 -0.74
N ASN A 207 5.68 0.11 0.23
CA ASN A 207 6.82 -0.77 0.53
C ASN A 207 6.78 -1.38 1.94
N HIS A 208 5.77 -1.03 2.75
CA HIS A 208 5.59 -1.56 4.10
C HIS A 208 4.15 -1.31 4.57
N GLN A 209 3.86 -1.66 5.81
CA GLN A 209 2.56 -1.42 6.42
C GLN A 209 2.74 -1.16 7.90
N GLN A 210 1.79 -0.48 8.53
CA GLN A 210 1.82 -0.22 9.97
C GLN A 210 0.45 -0.47 10.60
N THR A 211 0.45 -1.23 11.70
CA THR A 211 -0.75 -1.66 12.41
C THR A 211 -0.85 -1.01 13.78
N PHE A 212 -1.96 -0.32 14.03
CA PHE A 212 -2.29 0.42 15.23
C PHE A 212 -3.43 -0.27 16.00
N LEU A 213 -3.39 -0.15 17.32
CA LEU A 213 -4.37 -0.70 18.25
C LEU A 213 -5.25 0.43 18.82
N PRO A 214 -6.57 0.42 18.59
CA PRO A 214 -7.48 1.38 19.21
C PRO A 214 -7.47 1.25 20.74
N GLY A 215 -7.62 2.37 21.43
CA GLY A 215 -7.44 2.51 22.88
C GLY A 215 -6.00 2.71 23.35
N ARG A 216 -5.03 2.35 22.51
CA ARG A 216 -3.61 2.54 22.79
C ARG A 216 -3.01 3.62 21.90
N ASP A 217 -3.23 3.50 20.59
CA ASP A 217 -2.63 4.38 19.60
C ASP A 217 -3.59 5.49 19.13
N PHE A 218 -4.91 5.28 19.24
CA PHE A 218 -5.97 6.27 18.95
C PHE A 218 -7.28 5.86 19.67
N PRO A 219 -8.29 6.74 19.82
CA PRO A 219 -9.54 6.41 20.51
C PRO A 219 -10.30 5.24 19.87
N SER A 220 -10.84 4.32 20.68
CA SER A 220 -11.44 3.05 20.21
C SER A 220 -12.86 3.16 19.67
N ASP A 221 -13.56 4.24 19.98
CA ASP A 221 -14.98 4.47 19.70
C ASP A 221 -15.23 5.42 18.52
N THR A 222 -14.16 6.02 17.97
CA THR A 222 -14.22 6.99 16.87
C THR A 222 -13.56 6.47 15.60
N ALA A 223 -13.98 7.00 14.45
CA ALA A 223 -13.27 6.80 13.19
C ALA A 223 -11.84 7.37 13.29
N PRO A 224 -10.83 6.67 12.73
CA PRO A 224 -9.46 7.16 12.78
C PRO A 224 -9.30 8.43 11.92
N HIS A 225 -8.40 9.29 12.37
CA HIS A 225 -7.92 10.44 11.61
C HIS A 225 -6.65 10.01 10.88
N LEU A 226 -6.66 10.10 9.56
CA LEU A 226 -5.55 9.76 8.70
C LEU A 226 -5.02 11.03 8.03
N VAL A 227 -3.74 11.00 7.69
CA VAL A 227 -3.08 12.06 6.92
C VAL A 227 -2.27 11.43 5.79
N ALA A 228 -2.38 11.99 4.58
CA ALA A 228 -1.54 11.60 3.46
C ALA A 228 -0.22 12.38 3.49
N ALA A 229 0.89 11.73 3.17
CA ALA A 229 2.16 12.39 2.98
C ALA A 229 2.10 13.40 1.83
N PHE A 230 2.82 14.51 1.98
CA PHE A 230 2.79 15.65 1.08
C PHE A 230 3.06 15.30 -0.40
N ARG A 231 3.87 14.26 -0.67
CA ARG A 231 4.31 13.90 -2.03
C ARG A 231 4.02 12.46 -2.41
N SER A 232 4.40 11.50 -1.57
CA SER A 232 4.20 10.07 -1.82
C SER A 232 2.75 9.62 -1.62
N ASN A 233 1.91 10.50 -1.04
CA ASN A 233 0.54 10.27 -0.61
C ASN A 233 0.37 9.22 0.48
N GLU A 234 1.43 8.53 0.90
CA GLU A 234 1.42 7.46 1.90
C GLU A 234 0.57 7.82 3.12
N LEU A 235 -0.25 6.87 3.59
CA LEU A 235 -1.16 7.11 4.70
C LEU A 235 -0.46 6.93 6.04
N TYR A 236 -0.69 7.88 6.94
CA TYR A 236 -0.25 7.86 8.33
C TYR A 236 -1.41 8.16 9.27
N LEU A 237 -1.27 7.74 10.53
CA LEU A 237 -2.20 8.12 11.59
C LEU A 237 -1.93 9.59 11.98
N ASP A 238 -2.97 10.41 11.99
CA ASP A 238 -2.88 11.80 12.48
C ASP A 238 -2.94 11.81 14.01
N GLY A 239 -1.80 12.10 14.65
CA GLY A 239 -1.69 12.23 16.10
C GLY A 239 -2.13 13.60 16.63
N GLY A 240 -2.55 14.54 15.76
CA GLY A 240 -3.00 15.87 16.17
C GLY A 240 -1.87 16.83 16.51
N GLN A 241 -0.65 16.56 16.07
CA GLN A 241 0.50 17.46 16.24
C GLN A 241 0.26 18.82 15.57
N THR A 242 0.80 19.89 16.15
CA THR A 242 0.69 21.26 15.64
C THR A 242 1.78 21.62 14.63
N ILE A 243 2.76 20.73 14.43
CA ILE A 243 3.87 20.89 13.50
C ILE A 243 3.90 19.73 12.50
N PRO A 244 4.52 19.90 11.32
CA PRO A 244 4.68 18.82 10.36
C PRO A 244 5.45 17.64 10.98
N VAL A 245 5.02 16.42 10.67
CA VAL A 245 5.60 15.19 11.22
C VAL A 245 6.37 14.45 10.13
N TYR A 246 7.58 14.02 10.46
CA TYR A 246 8.43 13.23 9.57
C TYR A 246 8.32 11.75 9.88
N HIS A 247 8.17 10.95 8.82
CA HIS A 247 8.02 9.50 8.91
C HIS A 247 9.16 8.83 8.16
N ARG A 248 9.82 7.86 8.79
CA ARG A 248 10.81 7.03 8.09
C ARG A 248 10.08 6.16 7.09
N VAL A 249 10.62 6.07 5.88
CA VAL A 249 10.12 5.17 4.85
C VAL A 249 11.27 4.36 4.26
N VAL A 250 10.93 3.18 3.79
CA VAL A 250 11.90 2.22 3.24
C VAL A 250 11.54 1.94 1.78
N PRO A 251 12.54 1.82 0.89
CA PRO A 251 12.30 1.42 -0.49
C PRO A 251 11.96 -0.07 -0.63
N PHE A 252 12.35 -0.88 0.36
CA PHE A 252 12.20 -2.33 0.35
C PHE A 252 11.93 -2.85 1.78
N PHE A 253 11.20 -3.96 1.91
CA PHE A 253 10.87 -4.52 3.22
C PHE A 253 12.09 -5.01 4.02
N ASN A 254 13.17 -5.43 3.36
CA ASN A 254 14.41 -5.83 4.04
C ASN A 254 15.04 -4.67 4.85
N ASP A 255 14.68 -3.42 4.54
CA ASP A 255 15.09 -2.24 5.29
C ASP A 255 14.15 -1.93 6.48
N VAL A 256 13.19 -2.81 6.84
CA VAL A 256 12.25 -2.62 7.98
C VAL A 256 12.95 -2.27 9.29
N ALA A 257 14.21 -2.70 9.46
CA ALA A 257 15.08 -2.32 10.56
C ALA A 257 15.17 -0.79 10.74
N PHE A 258 15.18 -0.03 9.65
CA PHE A 258 15.21 1.43 9.68
C PHE A 258 13.90 2.04 10.19
N LEU A 259 12.75 1.40 9.93
CA LEU A 259 11.46 1.85 10.45
C LEU A 259 11.40 1.72 11.98
N ILE A 260 12.04 0.69 12.52
CA ILE A 260 12.13 0.42 13.96
C ILE A 260 13.21 1.30 14.59
N ASP A 261 14.44 1.29 14.06
CA ASP A 261 15.61 1.98 14.62
C ASP A 261 16.27 2.92 13.61
N SER A 262 16.35 4.21 13.95
CA SER A 262 16.94 5.25 13.09
C SER A 262 18.44 5.07 12.88
N ALA A 263 19.13 4.36 13.78
CA ALA A 263 20.54 4.04 13.63
C ALA A 263 20.79 3.01 12.51
N ARG A 264 19.77 2.26 12.09
CA ARG A 264 19.82 1.29 10.98
C ARG A 264 19.56 1.93 9.61
N LYS A 265 19.91 3.20 9.44
CA LYS A 265 19.66 3.98 8.23
C LYS A 265 20.30 3.37 6.98
N PRO A 266 19.54 2.96 5.95
CA PRO A 266 20.10 2.40 4.73
C PRO A 266 20.68 3.51 3.85
N ARG A 267 21.42 3.12 2.81
CA ARG A 267 21.97 4.07 1.84
C ARG A 267 20.87 4.79 1.06
N LEU A 268 19.83 4.06 0.66
CA LEU A 268 18.65 4.57 -0.04
C LEU A 268 17.53 4.93 0.95
N TRP A 269 17.87 5.72 1.97
CA TRP A 269 16.89 6.17 2.95
C TRP A 269 15.97 7.26 2.39
N ALA A 270 14.78 7.33 2.99
CA ALA A 270 13.80 8.35 2.68
C ALA A 270 12.97 8.69 3.93
N ARG A 271 12.41 9.91 3.96
CA ARG A 271 11.43 10.36 4.95
C ARG A 271 10.27 11.08 4.28
N ASP A 272 9.07 10.67 4.64
CA ASP A 272 7.87 11.41 4.32
C ASP A 272 7.63 12.53 5.32
N VAL A 273 6.80 13.49 4.90
CA VAL A 273 6.31 14.57 5.75
C VAL A 273 4.80 14.66 5.62
N THR A 274 4.12 14.79 6.75
CA THR A 274 2.66 14.92 6.82
C THR A 274 2.26 16.19 7.55
N TYR A 275 1.17 16.79 7.09
CA TYR A 275 0.55 17.98 7.68
C TYR A 275 -0.85 17.59 8.17
N GLY A 276 -0.95 17.21 9.45
CA GLY A 276 -2.21 16.75 10.07
C GLY A 276 -3.21 17.89 10.33
N ARG A 277 -4.32 17.57 11.01
CA ARG A 277 -5.43 18.51 11.26
C ARG A 277 -5.03 19.81 11.94
N ASN A 278 -3.99 19.76 12.79
CA ASN A 278 -3.49 20.90 13.56
C ASN A 278 -2.20 21.49 12.99
N ALA A 279 -1.67 20.94 11.89
CA ALA A 279 -0.39 21.32 11.28
C ALA A 279 -0.56 21.88 9.86
N GLY A 280 -1.72 22.46 9.54
CA GLY A 280 -1.99 23.06 8.22
C GLY A 280 -2.56 22.10 7.17
N GLY A 281 -2.93 20.87 7.57
CA GLY A 281 -3.69 19.97 6.70
C GLY A 281 -5.09 20.50 6.39
N LYS A 282 -5.61 20.15 5.21
CA LYS A 282 -7.01 20.35 4.80
C LYS A 282 -7.74 19.02 4.80
N GLN A 283 -8.94 18.99 5.37
CA GLN A 283 -9.76 17.79 5.35
C GLN A 283 -10.32 17.56 3.94
N VAL A 284 -10.23 16.31 3.46
CA VAL A 284 -10.86 15.86 2.23
C VAL A 284 -12.25 15.34 2.56
N ASN A 285 -13.28 15.82 1.84
CA ASN A 285 -14.61 15.24 1.92
C ASN A 285 -14.62 13.92 1.15
N LEU A 286 -15.00 12.83 1.83
CA LEU A 286 -15.02 11.49 1.26
C LEU A 286 -16.46 11.02 1.06
N ARG A 287 -16.71 10.30 -0.03
CA ARG A 287 -17.95 9.56 -0.27
C ARG A 287 -17.66 8.06 -0.33
N PRO A 288 -18.44 7.21 0.35
CA PRO A 288 -18.24 5.76 0.33
C PRO A 288 -18.65 5.16 -1.02
N VAL A 289 -17.84 4.25 -1.56
CA VAL A 289 -18.16 3.48 -2.77
C VAL A 289 -17.86 2.01 -2.51
N PHE A 290 -18.89 1.19 -2.30
CA PHE A 290 -18.72 -0.25 -2.14
C PHE A 290 -18.48 -0.90 -3.51
N ILE A 291 -17.34 -1.54 -3.71
CA ILE A 291 -16.99 -2.12 -5.01
C ILE A 291 -17.37 -3.60 -5.12
N GLU A 292 -17.85 -3.99 -6.30
CA GLU A 292 -18.27 -5.34 -6.62
C GLU A 292 -17.07 -6.29 -6.81
N PRO A 293 -17.24 -7.62 -6.63
CA PRO A 293 -16.26 -8.61 -7.05
C PRO A 293 -15.86 -8.41 -8.52
N GLY A 294 -14.58 -8.58 -8.82
CA GLY A 294 -14.07 -8.40 -10.18
C GLY A 294 -13.76 -6.96 -10.59
N HIS A 295 -14.12 -5.95 -9.79
CA HIS A 295 -13.80 -4.55 -10.13
C HIS A 295 -12.28 -4.36 -10.37
N PRO A 296 -11.85 -3.76 -11.49
CA PRO A 296 -10.45 -3.71 -11.92
C PRO A 296 -9.55 -2.95 -10.96
N LEU A 297 -10.10 -1.95 -10.29
CA LEU A 297 -9.41 -1.25 -9.22
C LEU A 297 -8.85 -2.22 -8.15
N ALA A 298 -9.54 -3.34 -7.90
CA ALA A 298 -9.09 -4.36 -6.97
C ALA A 298 -8.26 -5.47 -7.64
N ASN A 299 -8.53 -5.84 -8.89
CA ASN A 299 -8.06 -7.09 -9.48
C ASN A 299 -7.32 -6.96 -10.83
N PHE A 300 -7.16 -5.77 -11.39
CA PHE A 300 -6.54 -5.58 -12.71
C PHE A 300 -5.03 -5.85 -12.65
N ALA A 301 -4.54 -6.76 -13.49
CA ALA A 301 -3.17 -7.21 -13.45
C ALA A 301 -2.17 -6.33 -14.24
N GLY A 302 -2.68 -5.51 -15.16
CA GLY A 302 -1.88 -4.67 -16.03
C GLY A 302 -1.29 -3.43 -15.35
N LEU A 303 -0.49 -2.68 -16.11
CA LEU A 303 0.11 -1.45 -15.61
C LEU A 303 -0.91 -0.31 -15.63
N LEU A 304 -0.91 0.50 -14.58
CA LEU A 304 -1.79 1.67 -14.53
C LEU A 304 -1.16 2.88 -15.23
N ALA A 305 0.11 2.80 -15.63
CA ALA A 305 0.80 3.85 -16.37
C ALA A 305 1.79 3.26 -17.37
N PRO A 306 2.25 4.07 -18.34
CA PRO A 306 3.30 3.65 -19.25
C PRO A 306 4.56 3.18 -18.52
N PRO A 307 5.22 2.12 -19.01
CA PRO A 307 6.43 1.60 -18.41
C PRO A 307 7.59 2.59 -18.47
N ARG A 308 8.33 2.72 -17.38
CA ARG A 308 9.54 3.51 -17.21
C ARG A 308 10.76 2.74 -17.67
N ARG A 309 11.58 3.42 -18.47
CA ARG A 309 12.82 2.86 -18.99
C ARG A 309 13.99 3.74 -18.60
N ILE A 310 15.04 3.17 -18.02
CA ILE A 310 16.34 3.83 -17.88
C ILE A 310 17.25 3.26 -18.96
N LEU A 311 17.76 4.12 -19.84
CA LEU A 311 18.64 3.72 -20.97
C LEU A 311 18.03 2.60 -21.84
N GLY A 312 16.70 2.62 -22.03
CA GLY A 312 15.98 1.60 -22.80
C GLY A 312 15.67 0.30 -22.04
N ILE A 313 16.13 0.16 -20.80
CA ILE A 313 15.86 -1.00 -19.94
C ILE A 313 14.68 -0.67 -19.03
N TYR A 314 13.67 -1.56 -19.03
CA TYR A 314 12.55 -1.48 -18.10
C TYR A 314 13.05 -1.58 -16.66
N ILE A 315 12.76 -0.58 -15.82
CA ILE A 315 13.23 -0.56 -14.43
C ILE A 315 12.06 -0.78 -13.50
N GLY A 316 11.96 -2.02 -13.04
CA GLY A 316 10.99 -2.43 -12.06
C GLY A 316 9.57 -2.47 -12.61
N ARG A 317 8.66 -2.92 -11.75
CA ARG A 317 7.24 -3.01 -12.06
C ARG A 317 6.60 -1.63 -11.96
N ASP A 318 6.04 -1.11 -13.05
CA ASP A 318 5.29 0.14 -13.06
C ASP A 318 3.86 0.03 -12.47
N GLY A 319 3.75 -0.36 -11.20
CA GLY A 319 2.50 -0.33 -10.42
C GLY A 319 1.93 -1.71 -10.15
N PRO A 320 1.35 -1.94 -8.96
CA PRO A 320 0.88 -3.25 -8.60
C PRO A 320 -0.31 -3.64 -9.47
N PRO A 321 -0.56 -4.94 -9.62
CA PRO A 321 -1.74 -5.44 -10.31
C PRO A 321 -2.98 -5.14 -9.44
N GLY A 322 -3.53 -3.94 -9.39
CA GLY A 322 -4.72 -3.62 -8.58
C GLY A 322 -4.56 -3.84 -7.06
N TYR A 323 -5.54 -3.40 -6.26
CA TYR A 323 -5.41 -3.35 -4.80
C TYR A 323 -5.24 -4.70 -4.09
N ASN A 324 -5.50 -5.82 -4.75
CA ASN A 324 -5.46 -7.15 -4.14
C ASN A 324 -4.19 -7.93 -4.42
N TYR A 325 -3.24 -7.34 -5.15
CA TYR A 325 -1.93 -7.91 -5.37
C TYR A 325 -0.83 -7.05 -4.74
N TYR A 326 -1.08 -6.70 -3.49
CA TYR A 326 -0.27 -5.80 -2.67
C TYR A 326 0.81 -6.55 -1.88
N ALA A 327 0.91 -7.88 -2.03
CA ALA A 327 1.69 -8.72 -1.15
C ALA A 327 2.04 -10.08 -1.76
N LEU A 328 3.12 -10.70 -1.27
CA LEU A 328 3.43 -12.12 -1.51
C LEU A 328 2.28 -13.02 -0.99
N PRO A 329 2.14 -14.26 -1.51
CA PRO A 329 1.04 -15.15 -1.12
C PRO A 329 0.82 -15.31 0.39
N ALA A 330 1.91 -15.35 1.17
CA ALA A 330 1.86 -15.50 2.63
C ALA A 330 1.14 -14.34 3.36
N TYR A 331 1.03 -13.17 2.73
CA TYR A 331 0.46 -11.95 3.28
C TYR A 331 -0.94 -11.64 2.77
N ILE A 332 -1.43 -12.41 1.81
CA ILE A 332 -2.75 -12.18 1.22
C ILE A 332 -3.85 -12.20 2.29
N PRO A 333 -3.83 -13.12 3.29
CA PRO A 333 -4.72 -13.01 4.43
C PRO A 333 -4.53 -11.69 5.18
N LEU A 334 -5.60 -10.92 5.35
CA LEU A 334 -5.57 -9.61 5.99
C LEU A 334 -5.09 -9.69 7.44
N VAL A 335 -5.35 -10.79 8.13
CA VAL A 335 -4.78 -11.06 9.46
C VAL A 335 -3.24 -11.12 9.43
N ASN A 336 -2.65 -11.73 8.40
CA ASN A 336 -1.20 -11.82 8.22
C ASN A 336 -0.64 -10.46 7.83
N PHE A 337 -1.31 -9.74 6.92
CA PHE A 337 -0.95 -8.39 6.54
C PHE A 337 -0.91 -7.45 7.75
N ALA A 338 -1.95 -7.49 8.59
CA ALA A 338 -2.04 -6.73 9.83
C ALA A 338 -0.96 -7.14 10.85
N ALA A 339 -0.68 -8.44 10.99
CA ALA A 339 0.39 -8.91 11.86
C ALA A 339 1.76 -8.36 11.44
N MET A 340 2.08 -8.41 10.15
CA MET A 340 3.33 -7.90 9.60
C MET A 340 3.52 -6.39 9.81
N GLY A 341 2.43 -5.62 9.87
CA GLY A 341 2.48 -4.20 10.21
C GLY A 341 2.63 -3.91 11.71
N TYR A 342 2.58 -4.91 12.58
CA TYR A 342 2.65 -4.70 14.02
C TYR A 342 4.09 -4.56 14.53
N TRP A 343 4.74 -3.46 14.14
CA TRP A 343 6.04 -3.01 14.64
C TRP A 343 5.92 -1.62 15.27
N ARG A 344 6.86 -1.25 16.13
CA ARG A 344 6.91 0.07 16.77
C ARG A 344 8.31 0.66 16.68
N SER A 345 8.39 1.97 16.52
CA SER A 345 9.66 2.69 16.62
C SER A 345 10.30 2.41 17.99
N GLY A 346 11.56 2.03 18.00
CA GLY A 346 12.32 1.72 19.22
C GLY A 346 12.13 0.31 19.77
N ASP A 347 11.36 -0.56 19.11
CA ASP A 347 11.16 -1.96 19.53
C ASP A 347 12.40 -2.82 19.23
N LYS A 348 13.42 -2.68 20.09
CA LYS A 348 14.70 -3.39 19.95
C LYS A 348 14.53 -4.91 20.02
N ASP A 349 13.59 -5.40 20.84
CA ASP A 349 13.31 -6.83 20.96
C ASP A 349 12.80 -7.41 19.65
N LEU A 350 11.89 -6.71 18.97
CA LEU A 350 11.44 -7.11 17.64
C LEU A 350 12.61 -7.11 16.65
N LEU A 351 13.46 -6.08 16.67
CA LEU A 351 14.60 -6.00 15.77
C LEU A 351 15.54 -7.21 15.94
N HIS A 352 15.88 -7.57 17.18
CA HIS A 352 16.69 -8.75 17.48
C HIS A 352 16.03 -10.06 16.99
N GLN A 353 14.70 -10.16 17.05
CA GLN A 353 13.97 -11.34 16.57
C GLN A 353 13.91 -11.40 15.03
N LEU A 354 13.82 -10.26 14.34
CA LEU A 354 13.74 -10.19 12.88
C LEU A 354 15.09 -10.33 12.19
N GLU A 355 16.17 -9.86 12.81
CA GLU A 355 17.52 -9.90 12.25
C GLU A 355 17.94 -11.26 11.66
N PRO A 356 17.81 -12.40 12.36
CA PRO A 356 18.18 -13.69 11.78
C PRO A 356 17.29 -14.13 10.61
N LEU A 357 16.04 -13.65 10.54
CA LEU A 357 15.06 -14.05 9.53
C LEU A 357 15.20 -13.26 8.21
N ILE A 358 15.71 -12.03 8.28
CA ILE A 358 15.74 -11.08 7.15
C ILE A 358 17.18 -10.89 6.60
N LYS A 359 18.21 -11.48 7.23
CA LYS A 359 19.61 -11.22 6.87
C LYS A 359 20.00 -11.75 5.48
N ASN A 360 20.56 -10.87 4.65
CA ASN A 360 21.25 -11.18 3.37
C ASN A 360 20.44 -11.97 2.33
N SER A 361 19.11 -12.03 2.46
CA SER A 361 18.26 -12.77 1.55
C SER A 361 17.61 -11.87 0.50
N ASP A 362 17.54 -12.39 -0.73
CA ASP A 362 16.61 -11.88 -1.73
C ASP A 362 15.18 -11.98 -1.16
N PRO A 363 14.40 -10.88 -1.11
CA PRO A 363 13.04 -10.89 -0.57
C PRO A 363 12.10 -11.88 -1.29
N MET A 364 12.43 -12.32 -2.51
CA MET A 364 11.67 -13.36 -3.22
C MET A 364 12.07 -14.79 -2.84
N HIS A 365 13.32 -15.04 -2.42
CA HIS A 365 13.90 -16.38 -2.45
C HIS A 365 14.68 -16.81 -1.20
N GLY A 366 15.07 -15.89 -0.31
CA GLY A 366 15.90 -16.24 0.87
C GLY A 366 15.27 -15.92 2.23
N THR A 367 14.11 -15.28 2.27
CA THR A 367 13.42 -14.96 3.54
C THR A 367 12.39 -16.05 3.84
N ASP A 368 12.46 -16.67 5.02
CA ASP A 368 11.38 -17.56 5.49
C ASP A 368 10.18 -16.72 5.95
N TRP A 369 9.38 -16.31 4.97
CA TRP A 369 8.20 -15.48 5.22
C TRP A 369 7.15 -16.16 6.10
N LYS A 370 7.13 -17.50 6.14
CA LYS A 370 6.21 -18.23 7.01
C LYS A 370 6.63 -18.07 8.47
N GLU A 371 7.91 -18.14 8.76
CA GLU A 371 8.44 -17.91 10.11
C GLU A 371 8.25 -16.45 10.56
N VAL A 372 8.56 -15.49 9.69
CA VAL A 372 8.34 -14.06 9.99
C VAL A 372 6.86 -13.79 10.29
N VAL A 373 5.92 -14.28 9.45
CA VAL A 373 4.49 -14.13 9.70
C VAL A 373 4.09 -14.78 11.03
N THR A 374 4.60 -15.97 11.33
CA THR A 374 4.31 -16.67 12.59
C THR A 374 4.74 -15.85 13.81
N LEU A 375 5.96 -15.30 13.77
CA LEU A 375 6.47 -14.42 14.81
C LEU A 375 5.58 -13.18 14.99
N MET A 376 5.29 -12.48 13.89
CA MET A 376 4.51 -11.25 13.91
C MET A 376 3.08 -11.48 14.38
N ARG A 377 2.45 -12.61 14.00
CA ARG A 377 1.13 -13.01 14.51
C ARG A 377 1.12 -13.23 16.01
N LYS A 378 2.12 -13.97 16.54
CA LYS A 378 2.25 -14.19 17.99
C LYS A 378 2.38 -12.87 18.75
N ARG A 379 3.14 -11.91 18.21
CA ARG A 379 3.29 -10.57 18.81
C ARG A 379 1.97 -9.79 18.82
N LEU A 380 1.28 -9.74 17.68
CA LEU A 380 0.00 -9.06 17.58
C LEU A 380 -1.07 -9.69 18.50
N ALA A 381 -1.14 -11.02 18.54
CA ALA A 381 -2.01 -11.77 19.43
C ALA A 381 -1.78 -11.40 20.90
N LYS A 382 -0.52 -11.41 21.35
CA LYS A 382 -0.13 -11.05 22.72
C LYS A 382 -0.61 -9.63 23.07
N ALA A 383 -0.38 -8.67 22.18
CA ALA A 383 -0.79 -7.28 22.40
C ALA A 383 -2.31 -7.11 22.52
N LEU A 384 -3.08 -7.82 21.70
CA LEU A 384 -4.55 -7.81 21.75
C LEU A 384 -5.08 -8.43 23.05
N THR A 385 -4.47 -9.52 23.52
CA THR A 385 -4.84 -10.15 24.79
C THR A 385 -4.56 -9.22 25.98
N SER A 386 -3.40 -8.54 25.98
CA SER A 386 -3.08 -7.56 27.03
C SER A 386 -4.06 -6.38 27.07
N LEU A 387 -4.54 -5.91 25.92
CA LEU A 387 -5.56 -4.84 25.87
C LEU A 387 -6.92 -5.31 26.38
N LYS A 388 -7.34 -6.56 26.15
CA LYS A 388 -8.60 -7.07 26.71
C LYS A 388 -8.62 -7.00 28.24
N LEU A 389 -7.47 -7.24 28.89
CA LEU A 389 -7.35 -7.18 30.35
C LEU A 389 -7.49 -5.75 30.90
N SER A 390 -7.02 -4.72 30.17
CA SER A 390 -7.09 -3.32 30.63
C SER A 390 -8.49 -2.70 30.54
N TYR A 391 -9.41 -3.30 29.78
CA TYR A 391 -10.82 -2.84 29.67
C TYR A 391 -11.78 -3.55 30.62
N SER A 392 -11.31 -4.57 31.34
CA SER A 392 -12.10 -5.34 32.30
C SER A 392 -11.81 -4.92 33.76
N GLN A 393 -10.92 -3.95 33.95
CA GLN A 393 -10.68 -3.21 35.19
C GLN A 393 -11.28 -1.82 35.03
#